data_AF-A0A966Q5M5-F1
#
_entry.id   AF-A0A966Q5M5-F1
#
_cell.length_a   1.000
_cell.length_b   1.000
_cell.length_c   1.000
_cell.angle_alpha   90.00
_cell.angle_beta   90.00
_cell.angle_gamma   90.00
#
_symmetry.space_group_name_H-M   'P 1'
#
loop_
_entity.id
_entity.type
_entity.pdbx_description
1 polymer ?
#
loop_
_entity_poly.entity_id
_entity_poly.type
_entity_poly.pdbx_seq_one_letter_code
_entity_poly.pdbx_strand_id
1 'polypeptide(L)' 'MIRWLSLVILGFLLNGSGLCLLAWAAYRKFSTGGDWFWSGTLALALCNAGVCCVVGAQKPGKSSP' A
#
# COMPACT_ATOMS: atom_id res chain seq x y z
N MET A 1 12.72 17.94 4.40
CA MET A 1 12.70 16.66 5.17
C MET A 1 11.29 16.16 5.45
N ILE A 2 10.38 16.99 5.99
CA ILE A 2 9.00 16.58 6.33
C ILE A 2 8.23 15.96 5.15
N ARG A 3 8.37 16.47 3.92
CA ARG A 3 7.70 15.93 2.72
C ARG A 3 8.10 14.48 2.41
N TRP A 4 9.38 14.15 2.59
CA TRP A 4 9.91 12.81 2.36
C TRP A 4 9.39 11.82 3.42
N LEU A 5 9.48 12.26 4.69
CA LEU A 5 9.08 11.47 5.84
C LEU A 5 7.58 11.16 5.82
N SER A 6 6.75 12.14 5.47
CA SER A 6 5.29 11.93 5.32
C SER A 6 4.96 10.96 4.18
N LEU A 7 5.61 11.05 3.02
CA LEU A 7 5.41 10.10 1.91
C LEU A 7 5.78 8.66 2.28
N VAL A 8 6.88 8.47 3.01
CA VAL A 8 7.30 7.14 3.49
C VAL A 8 6.35 6.59 4.53
N ILE A 9 5.93 7.39 5.52
CA ILE A 9 4.95 6.98 6.54
C ILE A 9 3.62 6.62 5.88
N LEU A 10 3.14 7.44 4.94
CA LEU A 10 1.92 7.19 4.20
C LEU A 10 2.02 5.88 3.41
N GLY A 11 3.12 5.68 2.67
CA GLY A 11 3.35 4.47 1.89
C GLY A 11 3.42 3.19 2.73
N PHE A 12 3.98 3.28 3.94
CA PHE A 12 4.01 2.17 4.90
C PHE A 12 2.62 1.88 5.49
N LEU A 13 1.83 2.91 5.81
CA LEU A 13 0.44 2.76 6.26
C LEU A 13 -0.45 2.13 5.17
N LEU A 14 -0.32 2.57 3.93
CA LEU A 14 -1.06 2.00 2.79
C LEU A 14 -0.68 0.54 2.52
N ASN A 15 0.60 0.18 2.63
CA ASN A 15 1.02 -1.22 2.51
C ASN A 15 0.50 -2.07 3.66
N GLY A 16 0.60 -1.60 4.91
CA GLY A 16 0.11 -2.33 6.07
C GLY A 16 -1.40 -2.57 6.04
N SER A 17 -2.18 -1.54 5.69
CA SER A 17 -3.63 -1.66 5.51
C SER A 17 -4.00 -2.57 4.32
N GLY A 18 -3.27 -2.48 3.20
CA GLY A 18 -3.42 -3.38 2.06
C GLY A 18 -3.18 -4.85 2.42
N LEU A 19 -2.09 -5.17 3.15
CA LEU A 19 -1.81 -6.53 3.63
C LEU A 19 -2.89 -7.07 4.55
N CYS A 20 -3.43 -6.22 5.44
CA CYS A 20 -4.47 -6.62 6.38
C CYS A 20 -5.79 -6.94 5.65
N LEU A 21 -6.18 -6.10 4.68
CA LEU A 21 -7.32 -6.35 3.79
C LEU A 21 -7.12 -7.60 2.93
N LEU A 22 -5.90 -7.85 2.46
CA LEU A 22 -5.56 -9.05 1.70
C LEU A 22 -5.74 -10.31 2.56
N ALA A 23 -5.25 -10.30 3.79
CA ALA A 23 -5.39 -11.40 4.73
C ALA A 23 -6.86 -11.67 5.06
N TRP A 24 -7.65 -10.61 5.25
CA TRP A 24 -9.09 -10.74 5.50
C TRP A 24 -9.85 -11.28 4.29
N ALA A 25 -9.52 -10.83 3.08
CA ALA A 25 -10.07 -11.37 1.84
C ALA A 25 -9.70 -12.85 1.66
N ALA A 26 -8.44 -13.22 1.93
CA ALA A 26 -7.99 -14.60 1.90
C ALA A 26 -8.75 -15.46 2.92
N TYR A 27 -8.93 -14.97 4.15
CA TYR A 27 -9.73 -15.65 5.16
C TYR A 27 -11.18 -15.86 4.69
N ARG A 28 -11.83 -14.83 4.12
CA ARG A 28 -13.19 -14.96 3.57
C ARG A 28 -13.27 -15.97 2.42
N LYS A 29 -12.26 -16.02 1.56
CA LYS A 29 -12.15 -17.02 0.48
C LYS A 29 -12.20 -18.44 1.03
N PHE A 30 -11.39 -18.73 2.05
CA PHE A 30 -11.26 -20.09 2.59
C PHE A 30 -12.38 -20.46 3.57
N SER A 31 -12.88 -19.50 4.35
CA SER A 31 -13.83 -19.75 5.44
C SER A 31 -15.29 -19.70 4.99
N THR A 32 -15.64 -18.78 4.08
CA THR A 32 -17.05 -18.47 3.77
C THR A 32 -17.39 -18.61 2.29
N GLY A 33 -16.39 -18.73 1.41
CA GLY A 33 -16.59 -18.88 -0.04
C GLY A 33 -17.28 -17.68 -0.73
N GLY A 34 -17.47 -16.56 -0.02
CA GLY A 34 -18.13 -15.36 -0.54
C GLY A 34 -17.23 -14.48 -1.41
N ASP A 35 -17.74 -13.32 -1.83
CA ASP A 35 -17.06 -12.34 -2.70
C ASP A 35 -15.76 -11.77 -2.10
N TRP A 36 -14.68 -12.56 -2.15
CA TRP A 36 -13.34 -12.12 -1.76
C TRP A 36 -12.66 -11.31 -2.86
N PHE A 37 -13.13 -11.45 -4.10
CA PHE A 37 -12.45 -10.92 -5.28
C PHE A 37 -12.29 -9.41 -5.17
N TRP A 38 -13.39 -8.69 -4.89
CA TRP A 38 -13.38 -7.24 -4.73
C TRP A 38 -12.50 -6.77 -3.56
N SER A 39 -12.59 -7.44 -2.40
CA SER A 39 -11.76 -7.10 -1.24
C SER A 39 -10.28 -7.36 -1.51
N GLY A 40 -9.94 -8.43 -2.23
CA GLY A 40 -8.58 -8.74 -2.66
C GLY A 40 -8.05 -7.75 -3.70
N THR A 41 -8.87 -7.35 -4.67
CA THR A 41 -8.51 -6.34 -5.68
C THR A 41 -8.24 -4.99 -5.02
N LEU A 42 -9.07 -4.59 -4.05
CA LEU A 42 -8.86 -3.37 -3.28
C LEU A 42 -7.56 -3.43 -2.46
N ALA A 43 -7.25 -4.58 -1.86
CA ALA A 43 -6.01 -4.81 -1.13
C ALA A 43 -4.77 -4.65 -2.02
N LEU A 44 -4.80 -5.23 -3.23
CA LEU A 44 -3.74 -5.07 -4.23
C LEU A 44 -3.58 -3.62 -4.67
N ALA A 45 -4.67 -2.90 -4.90
CA ALA A 45 -4.64 -1.49 -5.26
C ALA A 45 -3.99 -0.63 -4.17
N LEU A 46 -4.32 -0.89 -2.89
CA LEU A 46 -3.72 -0.20 -1.74
C LEU A 46 -2.21 -0.47 -1.61
N CYS A 47 -1.78 -1.74 -1.77
CA CYS A 47 -0.36 -2.08 -1.79
C CYS A 47 0.38 -1.35 -2.92
N ASN A 48 -0.20 -1.33 -4.12
CA ASN A 48 0.42 -0.68 -5.29
C ASN A 48 0.51 0.84 -5.10
N ALA A 49 -0.54 1.47 -4.56
CA ALA A 49 -0.55 2.88 -4.19
C ALA A 49 0.49 3.20 -3.08
N GLY A 50 0.63 2.31 -2.10
CA GLY A 50 1.64 2.42 -1.04
C GLY A 50 3.06 2.34 -1.59
N VAL A 51 3.35 1.40 -2.49
CA VAL A 51 4.66 1.29 -3.16
C VAL A 51 4.93 2.55 -3.99
N CYS A 52 3.95 3.06 -4.74
CA CYS A 52 4.09 4.30 -5.50
C CYS A 52 4.42 5.51 -4.58
N CYS A 53 3.81 5.60 -3.40
CA CYS A 53 4.13 6.65 -2.42
C CYS A 53 5.56 6.54 -1.89
N VAL A 54 6.05 5.32 -1.61
CA VAL A 54 7.43 5.10 -1.13
C VAL A 54 8.45 5.39 -2.25
N VAL A 55 8.18 4.98 -3.49
CA VAL A 55 9.06 5.24 -4.63
C VAL A 55 9.07 6.73 -4.98
N GLY A 56 7.91 7.38 -5.00
CA GLY A 56 7.78 8.83 -5.19
C GLY A 56 8.35 9.65 -4.03
N ALA A 57 8.61 9.01 -2.88
CA ALA A 57 9.32 9.66 -1.81
C ALA A 57 10.77 9.97 -2.20
N GLN A 58 11.43 9.24 -3.12
CA GLN A 58 12.86 9.39 -3.44
C GLN A 58 13.37 10.84 -3.40
N LYS A 59 14.48 11.05 -2.63
CA LYS A 59 15.05 12.37 -2.33
C LYS A 59 15.17 13.21 -3.60
N PRO A 60 14.99 14.55 -3.53
CA PRO A 60 15.55 15.42 -4.56
C PRO A 60 17.06 15.13 -4.61
N GLY A 61 17.49 14.46 -5.68
CA GLY A 61 18.89 14.42 -6.06
C GLY A 61 19.35 15.87 -6.17
N LYS A 62 20.50 16.17 -5.57
CA LYS A 62 21.23 17.42 -5.76
C LYS A 62 21.27 17.73 -7.27
N SER A 63 20.53 18.72 -7.72
CA SER A 63 20.87 19.49 -8.93
C SER A 63 21.51 20.79 -8.43
N SER A 64 22.80 20.69 -8.16
CA SER A 64 23.77 21.78 -8.36
C SER A 64 24.75 21.15 -9.35
N PRO A 65 25.05 21.79 -10.48
CA PRO A 65 25.73 23.08 -10.52
C PRO A 65 24.81 24.29 -10.73
#